data_AF-A0A954WKJ6-F1
#
_entry.id   AF-A0A954WKJ6-F1
#
_cell.length_a   1.000
_cell.length_b   1.000
_cell.length_c   1.000
_cell.angle_alpha   90.00
_cell.angle_beta   90.00
_cell.angle_gamma   90.00
#
_symmetry.space_group_name_H-M   'P 1'
#
loop_
_entity.id
_entity.type
_entity.pdbx_description
1 polymer ?
#
loop_
_entity_poly.entity_id
_entity_poly.type
_entity_poly.pdbx_seq_one_letter_code
_entity_poly.pdbx_strand_id
1 'polypeptide(L)'
;IGNGARVRGKDEYEPEVDPPPDLVLEVDVTNSSIPRLPLLARLGVPEVWRHDGSGVRFLRLAESGDYQPIDRSMAFPFLSVEAVNRCVAERRDRSENAILRSLLASLPPEA
;
A
#
# COMPACT_ATOMS: atom_id res chain seq x y z
N ILE A 1 -6.39 8.27 5.00
CA ILE A 1 -7.04 6.93 4.99
C ILE A 1 -8.44 7.02 5.61
N GLY A 2 -9.46 6.42 5.03
CA GLY A 2 -10.83 6.45 5.57
C GLY A 2 -11.90 5.64 4.82
N ASN A 3 -11.73 5.36 3.53
CA ASN A 3 -12.74 4.65 2.73
C ASN A 3 -12.88 3.18 3.11
N GLY A 4 -11.80 2.54 3.55
CA GLY A 4 -11.82 1.12 3.96
C GLY A 4 -12.83 0.82 5.07
N ALA A 5 -13.15 1.78 5.94
CA ALA A 5 -14.16 1.59 6.99
C ALA A 5 -15.60 1.57 6.43
N ARG A 6 -15.85 2.24 5.29
CA ARG A 6 -17.18 2.38 4.67
C ARG A 6 -17.63 1.14 3.90
N VAL A 7 -16.67 0.33 3.45
CA VAL A 7 -16.90 -0.87 2.63
C VAL A 7 -16.63 -2.17 3.39
N ARG A 8 -16.12 -2.08 4.63
CA ARG A 8 -15.81 -3.25 5.46
C ARG A 8 -17.08 -4.04 5.79
N GLY A 9 -17.06 -5.34 5.51
CA GLY A 9 -18.14 -6.26 5.86
C GLY A 9 -19.32 -6.25 4.90
N LYS A 10 -19.20 -5.58 3.75
CA LYS A 10 -20.14 -5.75 2.65
C LYS A 10 -19.77 -6.99 1.84
N ASP A 11 -20.78 -7.80 1.51
CA ASP A 11 -20.61 -8.99 0.66
C ASP A 11 -20.55 -8.63 -0.84
N GLU A 12 -21.17 -7.52 -1.23
CA GLU A 12 -21.18 -6.97 -2.58
C GLU A 12 -20.60 -5.55 -2.59
N TYR A 13 -19.77 -5.25 -3.61
CA TYR A 13 -19.17 -3.94 -3.83
C TYR A 13 -19.79 -3.30 -5.07
N GLU A 14 -20.40 -2.13 -4.91
CA GLU A 14 -21.02 -1.38 -6.00
C GLU A 14 -20.20 -0.11 -6.32
N PRO A 15 -19.40 -0.08 -7.40
CA PRO A 15 -18.48 1.03 -7.67
C PRO A 15 -19.12 2.42 -7.78
N GLU A 16 -20.42 2.50 -8.08
CA GLU A 16 -21.13 3.78 -8.21
C GLU A 16 -21.44 4.43 -6.86
N VAL A 17 -21.48 3.64 -5.77
CA VAL A 17 -21.87 4.11 -4.43
C VAL A 17 -20.83 3.80 -3.37
N ASP A 18 -20.06 2.73 -3.56
CA ASP A 18 -18.98 2.32 -2.67
C ASP A 18 -17.67 2.99 -3.07
N PRO A 19 -17.03 3.72 -2.14
CA PRO A 19 -15.75 4.33 -2.44
C PRO A 19 -14.66 3.24 -2.59
N PRO A 20 -13.70 3.45 -3.50
CA PRO A 20 -12.53 2.59 -3.52
C PRO A 20 -11.74 2.72 -2.22
N PRO A 21 -11.10 1.63 -1.74
CA PRO A 21 -10.10 1.73 -0.69
C PRO A 21 -9.02 2.74 -1.07
N ASP A 22 -8.60 3.58 -0.11
CA ASP A 22 -7.56 4.60 -0.36
C ASP A 22 -6.17 3.99 -0.55
N LEU A 23 -5.98 2.74 -0.10
CA LEU A 23 -4.72 2.00 -0.17
C LEU A 23 -5.01 0.50 -0.13
N VAL A 24 -4.33 -0.27 -0.97
CA VAL A 24 -4.29 -1.74 -0.89
C VAL A 24 -2.85 -2.22 -0.67
N LEU A 25 -2.66 -3.18 0.24
CA LEU A 25 -1.39 -3.87 0.44
C LEU A 25 -1.47 -5.26 -0.19
N GLU A 26 -0.70 -5.49 -1.26
CA GLU A 26 -0.60 -6.78 -1.94
C GLU A 26 0.71 -7.47 -1.58
N VAL A 27 0.64 -8.74 -1.14
CA VAL A 27 1.83 -9.57 -0.89
C VAL A 27 1.86 -10.70 -1.92
N ASP A 28 2.79 -10.59 -2.86
CA ASP A 28 2.89 -11.48 -4.02
C ASP A 28 3.87 -12.63 -3.73
N VAL A 29 3.51 -13.50 -2.77
CA VAL A 29 4.34 -14.67 -2.38
C VAL A 29 4.01 -15.91 -3.22
N THR A 30 2.82 -15.94 -3.82
CA THR A 30 2.31 -17.09 -4.57
C THR A 30 1.68 -16.59 -5.86
N ASN A 31 2.19 -17.07 -6.99
CA ASN A 31 1.80 -16.69 -8.33
C ASN A 31 0.29 -16.94 -8.55
N SER A 32 -0.56 -15.96 -8.24
CA SER A 32 -1.99 -16.05 -8.53
C SER A 32 -2.18 -15.84 -10.02
N SER A 33 -2.86 -16.77 -10.69
CA SER A 33 -3.17 -16.72 -12.13
C SER A 33 -4.00 -15.51 -12.57
N ILE A 34 -4.56 -14.75 -11.61
CA ILE A 34 -5.31 -13.52 -11.86
C ILE A 34 -4.38 -12.31 -11.68
N PRO A 35 -4.17 -11.48 -12.72
CA PRO A 35 -3.44 -10.22 -12.57
C PRO A 35 -4.29 -9.25 -11.73
N ARG A 36 -3.88 -9.03 -10.47
CA ARG A 36 -4.62 -8.20 -9.50
C ARG A 36 -4.57 -6.71 -9.80
N LEU A 37 -3.44 -6.20 -10.32
CA LEU A 37 -3.27 -4.77 -10.59
C LEU A 37 -4.30 -4.22 -11.60
N PRO A 38 -4.54 -4.85 -12.77
CA PRO A 38 -5.60 -4.40 -13.68
C PRO A 38 -7.01 -4.39 -13.04
N LEU A 39 -7.31 -5.34 -12.15
CA LEU A 39 -8.59 -5.35 -11.43
C LEU A 39 -8.68 -4.16 -10.46
N LEU A 40 -7.64 -3.94 -9.66
CA LEU A 40 -7.59 -2.83 -8.71
C LEU A 40 -7.63 -1.45 -9.41
N ALA A 41 -7.04 -1.34 -10.60
CA ALA A 41 -7.12 -0.13 -11.43
C ALA A 41 -8.55 0.15 -11.91
N ARG A 42 -9.26 -0.88 -12.37
CA ARG A 42 -10.68 -0.78 -12.76
C ARG A 42 -11.58 -0.42 -11.59
N LEU A 43 -11.22 -0.82 -10.38
CA LEU A 43 -11.91 -0.44 -9.15
C LEU A 43 -11.56 0.99 -8.69
N GLY A 44 -10.60 1.66 -9.32
CA GLY A 44 -10.24 3.04 -8.99
C GLY A 44 -9.42 3.18 -7.70
N VAL A 45 -8.72 2.13 -7.27
CA VAL A 45 -7.85 2.20 -6.09
C VAL A 45 -6.69 3.15 -6.40
N PRO A 46 -6.53 4.26 -5.65
CA PRO A 46 -5.57 5.31 -6.00
C PRO A 46 -4.12 4.88 -5.72
N GLU A 47 -3.89 4.00 -4.75
CA GLU A 47 -2.57 3.55 -4.35
C GLU A 47 -2.53 2.05 -4.00
N VAL A 48 -1.50 1.35 -4.47
CA VAL A 48 -1.20 -0.04 -4.12
C VAL A 48 0.25 -0.16 -3.65
N TRP A 49 0.47 -0.76 -2.49
CA TRP A 49 1.80 -1.20 -2.09
C TRP A 49 1.94 -2.68 -2.40
N ARG A 50 2.93 -3.03 -3.23
CA ARG A 50 3.18 -4.42 -3.63
C ARG A 50 4.48 -4.90 -3.03
N HIS A 51 4.43 -5.96 -2.24
CA HIS A 51 5.60 -6.70 -1.78
C HIS A 51 5.85 -7.92 -2.68
N ASP A 52 6.99 -7.98 -3.37
CA ASP A 52 7.30 -9.04 -4.34
C ASP A 52 8.24 -10.15 -3.83
N GLY A 53 8.39 -10.22 -2.51
CA GLY A 53 9.30 -11.16 -1.85
C GLY A 53 10.70 -10.60 -1.61
N SER A 54 11.10 -9.57 -2.37
CA SER A 54 12.38 -8.86 -2.19
C SER A 54 12.21 -7.52 -1.48
N GLY A 55 11.09 -6.84 -1.71
CA GLY A 55 10.77 -5.57 -1.07
C GLY A 55 9.40 -5.06 -1.50
N VAL A 56 9.05 -3.89 -0.96
CA VAL A 56 7.84 -3.13 -1.22
C VAL A 56 8.08 -2.11 -2.34
N ARG A 57 7.12 -2.00 -3.26
CA ARG A 57 6.98 -0.88 -4.20
C ARG A 57 5.67 -0.15 -3.93
N PHE A 58 5.69 1.18 -3.97
CA PHE A 58 4.47 1.98 -3.99
C PHE A 58 4.08 2.27 -5.43
N LEU A 59 2.80 2.11 -5.73
CA LEU A 59 2.24 2.29 -7.06
C LEU A 59 1.04 3.23 -6.96
N ARG A 60 1.02 4.31 -7.75
CA ARG A 60 -0.17 5.16 -7.91
C ARG A 60 -0.94 4.79 -9.16
N LEU A 61 -2.26 4.91 -9.13
CA LEU A 61 -3.09 4.85 -10.32
C LEU A 61 -2.93 6.15 -11.14
N ALA A 62 -2.46 6.04 -12.38
CA ALA A 62 -2.36 7.17 -13.29
C ALA A 62 -3.68 7.38 -14.06
N GLU A 63 -3.84 8.57 -14.63
CA GLU A 63 -5.01 8.90 -15.48
C GLU A 63 -5.13 7.99 -16.72
N SER A 64 -4.03 7.37 -17.15
CA SER A 64 -4.04 6.38 -18.23
C SER A 64 -4.73 5.06 -17.86
N GLY A 65 -5.03 4.84 -16.57
CA GLY A 65 -5.60 3.59 -16.05
C GLY A 65 -4.55 2.55 -15.63
N ASP A 66 -3.26 2.89 -15.69
CA ASP A 66 -2.16 2.00 -15.29
C ASP A 66 -1.50 2.45 -13.99
N TYR A 67 -0.89 1.50 -13.29
CA TYR A 67 -0.12 1.78 -12.08
C TYR A 67 1.30 2.23 -12.39
N GLN A 68 1.72 3.35 -11.80
CA GLN A 68 3.07 3.91 -11.92
C GLN A 68 3.81 3.92 -10.58
N PRO A 69 5.12 3.60 -10.52
CA PRO A 69 5.90 3.70 -9.29
C PRO A 69 5.95 5.11 -8.73
N ILE A 70 5.95 5.22 -7.39
CA ILE A 70 6.16 6.46 -6.64
C ILE A 70 7.12 6.22 -5.46
N ASP A 71 7.82 7.27 -5.05
CA ASP A 71 8.79 7.16 -3.94
C ASP A 71 8.16 7.45 -2.57
N ARG A 72 7.02 8.14 -2.53
CA ARG A 72 6.30 8.52 -1.31
C ARG A 72 4.84 8.12 -1.41
N SER A 73 4.26 7.69 -0.30
CA SER A 73 2.86 7.25 -0.27
C SER A 73 1.89 8.43 -0.41
N MET A 74 0.77 8.20 -1.09
CA MET A 74 -0.33 9.16 -1.17
C MET A 74 -1.18 9.11 0.10
N ALA A 75 -1.44 7.91 0.61
CA ALA A 75 -2.19 7.66 1.84
C ALA A 75 -1.43 8.10 3.10
N PHE A 76 -0.09 8.04 3.05
CA PHE A 76 0.82 8.45 4.13
C PHE A 76 1.98 9.30 3.58
N PRO A 77 1.78 10.61 3.33
CA PRO A 77 2.78 11.48 2.68
C PRO A 77 4.15 11.54 3.35
N PHE A 78 4.21 11.24 4.66
CA PHE A 78 5.45 11.19 5.44
C PHE A 78 6.26 9.90 5.21
N LEU A 79 5.68 8.85 4.63
CA LEU A 79 6.36 7.58 4.37
C LEU A 79 6.97 7.52 2.96
N SER A 80 8.27 7.26 2.90
CA SER A 80 8.95 6.86 1.67
C SER A 80 9.01 5.34 1.53
N VAL A 81 9.06 4.87 0.29
CA VAL A 81 9.25 3.45 -0.04
C VAL A 81 10.58 2.92 0.53
N GLU A 82 11.61 3.76 0.59
CA GLU A 82 12.90 3.44 1.18
C GLU A 82 12.79 3.17 2.69
N ALA A 83 12.09 4.04 3.43
CA ALA A 83 11.90 3.87 4.87
C ALA A 83 11.12 2.58 5.18
N VAL A 84 10.10 2.26 4.38
CA VAL A 84 9.36 1.01 4.50
C VAL A 84 10.23 -0.20 4.18
N ASN A 85 11.03 -0.16 3.11
CA ASN A 85 11.93 -1.25 2.75
C ASN A 85 13.01 -1.51 3.80
N ARG A 86 13.55 -0.45 4.40
CA ARG A 86 14.48 -0.56 5.54
C ARG A 86 13.83 -1.31 6.71
N CYS A 87 12.61 -0.95 7.07
CA CYS A 87 11.87 -1.63 8.12
C CYS A 87 11.61 -3.11 7.79
N VAL A 88 11.24 -3.42 6.53
CA VAL A 88 11.00 -4.79 6.07
C VAL A 88 12.27 -5.63 6.14
N ALA A 89 13.43 -5.08 5.75
CA ALA A 89 14.71 -5.77 5.82
C ALA A 89 15.13 -6.09 7.27
N GLU A 90 14.89 -5.17 8.20
CA GLU A 90 15.24 -5.33 9.62
C GLU A 90 14.34 -6.31 10.40
N ARG A 91 13.22 -6.79 9.80
CA ARG A 91 12.24 -7.67 10.47
C ARG A 91 12.81 -8.99 10.97
N ARG A 92 13.90 -9.50 10.39
CA ARG A 92 14.48 -10.80 10.80
C ARG A 92 15.26 -10.70 12.11
N ASP A 93 15.83 -9.53 12.41
CA ASP A 93 16.85 -9.38 13.46
C ASP A 93 16.38 -8.48 14.62
N ARG A 94 15.20 -7.85 14.50
CA ARG A 94 14.68 -6.90 15.49
C ARG A 94 13.22 -7.19 15.83
N SER A 95 12.85 -6.92 17.08
CA SER A 95 11.45 -7.00 17.51
C SER A 95 10.61 -5.95 16.79
N GLU A 96 9.33 -6.24 16.59
CA GLU A 96 8.37 -5.32 15.95
C GLU A 96 8.35 -3.94 16.64
N ASN A 97 8.48 -3.91 17.97
CA ASN A 97 8.51 -2.67 18.74
C ASN A 97 9.77 -1.83 18.44
N ALA A 98 10.92 -2.48 18.24
CA ALA A 98 12.16 -1.80 17.87
C ALA A 98 12.08 -1.20 16.45
N ILE A 99 11.44 -1.92 15.52
CA ILE A 99 11.21 -1.45 14.14
C ILE A 99 10.27 -0.25 14.14
N LEU A 100 9.16 -0.31 14.87
CA LEU A 100 8.21 0.81 14.98
C LEU A 100 8.87 2.06 15.57
N ARG A 101 9.67 1.93 16.63
CA ARG A 101 10.40 3.06 17.21
C ARG A 101 11.41 3.65 16.24
N SER A 102 12.12 2.80 15.50
CA SER A 102 13.10 3.25 14.49
C SER A 102 12.42 3.99 13.35
N LEU A 103 11.27 3.50 12.89
CA LEU A 103 10.45 4.16 11.89
C LEU A 103 10.00 5.53 12.40
N LEU A 104 9.37 5.60 13.57
CA LEU A 104 8.90 6.85 14.17
C LEU A 104 10.03 7.87 14.37
N ALA A 105 11.21 7.44 14.79
CA ALA A 105 12.38 8.32 14.95
C ALA A 105 12.94 8.84 13.62
N SER A 106 12.67 8.17 12.50
CA SER A 106 13.10 8.57 11.16
C SER A 106 12.10 9.47 10.44
N LEU A 107 10.91 9.68 11.01
CA LEU A 107 9.91 10.56 10.45
C LEU A 107 10.22 12.02 10.79
N PRO A 108 9.93 12.96 9.88
CA PRO A 108 10.01 14.37 10.20
C PRO A 108 9.06 14.71 11.37
N PRO A 109 9.39 15.70 12.22
CA PRO A 109 8.61 16.03 13.41
C PRO A 109 7.18 16.54 13.13
N GLU A 110 6.83 16.76 11.85
CA GLU A 110 5.53 17.26 11.39
C GLU A 110 4.67 16.20 10.67
N ALA A 111 5.03 14.91 10.81
CA ALA A 111 4.29 13.77 10.24
C ALA A 111 2.99 13.43 11.00
#